data_AF-A0A8J6RF13-F1
#
_entry.id   AF-A0A8J6RF13-F1
#
_cell.length_a   1.000
_cell.length_b   1.000
_cell.length_c   1.000
_cell.angle_alpha   90.00
_cell.angle_beta   90.00
_cell.angle_gamma   90.00
#
_symmetry.space_group_name_H-M   'P 1'
#
loop_
_entity.id
_entity.type
_entity.pdbx_description
1 polymer ?
#
loop_
_entity_poly.entity_id
_entity_poly.type
_entity_poly.pdbx_seq_one_letter_code
_entity_poly.pdbx_strand_id
1 'polypeptide(L)'
;MLPVSYEFVQALATEFGAVECYWRESDRSFTGFVAEVWFSELPSAFSTRWAAVVGYSILVRSVSSGPGSFAASIPCTVPSGQVSLGPASRGSRVRLG
;
A
#
# COMPACT_ATOMS: atom_id res chain seq x y z
N MET A 1 16.61 0.49 5.55
CA MET A 1 15.48 -0.24 4.93
C MET A 1 15.61 -0.05 3.43
N LEU A 2 15.73 -1.12 2.64
CA LEU A 2 15.68 -1.00 1.19
C LEU A 2 14.22 -0.75 0.79
N PRO A 3 13.94 0.17 -0.15
CA PRO A 3 12.59 0.41 -0.58
C PRO A 3 12.05 -0.81 -1.35
N VAL A 4 10.90 -1.31 -0.93
CA VAL A 4 10.13 -2.35 -1.64
C VAL A 4 9.39 -1.72 -2.81
N SER A 5 9.30 -2.40 -3.96
CA SER A 5 8.52 -1.89 -5.09
C SER A 5 7.02 -2.06 -4.84
N TYR A 6 6.21 -1.16 -5.41
CA TYR A 6 4.76 -1.27 -5.36
C TYR A 6 4.27 -2.60 -5.94
N GLU A 7 4.87 -3.07 -7.05
CA GLU A 7 4.51 -4.33 -7.70
C GLU A 7 4.73 -5.53 -6.77
N PHE A 8 5.81 -5.51 -5.98
CA PHE A 8 6.06 -6.56 -5.00
C PHE A 8 4.99 -6.55 -3.89
N VAL A 9 4.63 -5.37 -3.38
CA VAL A 9 3.58 -5.24 -2.37
C VAL A 9 2.25 -5.73 -2.93
N GLN A 10 1.89 -5.33 -4.14
CA GLN A 10 0.66 -5.70 -4.81
C GLN A 10 0.58 -7.21 -5.05
N ALA A 11 1.64 -7.83 -5.58
CA ALA A 11 1.69 -9.26 -5.83
C ALA A 11 1.51 -10.05 -4.53
N LEU A 12 2.29 -9.70 -3.50
CA LEU A 12 2.19 -10.35 -2.21
C LEU A 12 0.80 -10.14 -1.58
N ALA A 13 0.27 -8.92 -1.59
CA ALA A 13 -1.06 -8.64 -1.05
C ALA A 13 -2.17 -9.44 -1.76
N THR A 14 -2.07 -9.59 -3.09
CA THR A 14 -3.01 -10.36 -3.91
C THR A 14 -3.02 -11.83 -3.53
N GLU A 15 -1.85 -12.44 -3.27
CA GLU A 15 -1.74 -13.82 -2.80
C GLU A 15 -2.50 -14.08 -1.48
N PHE A 16 -2.64 -13.04 -0.65
CA PHE A 16 -3.32 -13.11 0.64
C PHE A 16 -4.73 -12.49 0.61
N GLY A 17 -5.33 -12.33 -0.58
CA GLY A 17 -6.74 -11.92 -0.70
C GLY A 17 -7.00 -10.45 -0.41
N ALA A 18 -6.05 -9.56 -0.69
CA ALA A 18 -6.32 -8.13 -0.66
C ALA A 18 -7.47 -7.76 -1.61
N VAL A 19 -8.43 -6.99 -1.11
CA VAL A 19 -9.61 -6.57 -1.88
C VAL A 19 -9.33 -5.37 -2.76
N GLU A 20 -8.39 -4.52 -2.34
CA GLU A 20 -7.89 -3.42 -3.14
C GLU A 20 -6.44 -3.12 -2.73
N CYS A 21 -5.61 -2.81 -3.71
CA CYS A 21 -4.25 -2.34 -3.50
C CYS A 21 -4.00 -1.22 -4.49
N TYR A 22 -3.60 -0.05 -3.98
CA TYR A 22 -3.23 1.12 -4.80
C TYR A 22 -2.09 1.86 -4.13
N TRP A 23 -1.29 2.59 -4.90
CA TRP A 23 -0.31 3.51 -4.33
C TRP A 23 -0.87 4.92 -4.24
N ARG A 24 -0.34 5.70 -3.30
CA ARG A 24 -0.60 7.14 -3.17
C ARG A 24 0.62 7.86 -2.61
N GLU A 25 0.67 9.17 -2.77
CA GLU A 25 1.64 9.99 -2.05
C GLU A 25 1.36 9.93 -0.54
N SER A 26 2.44 9.88 0.26
CA SER A 26 2.34 9.87 1.70
C SER A 26 2.13 11.29 2.24
N ASP A 27 1.03 11.52 2.95
CA ASP A 27 0.76 12.82 3.58
C ASP A 27 1.61 13.07 4.85
N ARG A 28 2.26 12.02 5.37
CA ARG A 28 2.99 12.05 6.66
C ARG A 28 4.51 12.04 6.53
N SER A 29 5.03 11.61 5.39
CA SER A 29 6.47 11.49 5.16
C SER A 29 6.84 12.40 4.00
N PHE A 30 7.70 13.38 4.24
CA PHE A 30 8.09 14.41 3.27
C PHE A 30 8.82 13.88 2.01
N THR A 31 8.92 12.56 1.83
CA THR A 31 9.50 11.93 0.64
C THR A 31 8.92 10.53 0.43
N GLY A 32 8.02 10.35 -0.55
CA GLY A 32 7.75 9.05 -1.16
C GLY A 32 6.28 8.62 -1.25
N PHE A 33 6.11 7.37 -1.68
CA PHE A 33 4.82 6.75 -1.93
C PHE A 33 4.54 5.65 -0.91
N VAL A 34 3.25 5.38 -0.69
CA VAL A 34 2.80 4.23 0.09
C VAL A 34 1.82 3.41 -0.74
N ALA A 35 1.90 2.09 -0.63
CA ALA A 35 0.84 1.18 -1.01
C ALA A 35 -0.21 1.15 0.11
N GLU A 36 -1.45 1.51 -0.21
CA GLU A 36 -2.62 1.25 0.62
C GLU A 36 -3.21 -0.09 0.22
N VAL A 37 -3.13 -1.05 1.14
CA VAL A 37 -3.63 -2.42 0.95
C VAL A 37 -4.83 -2.65 1.85
N TRP A 38 -5.92 -3.10 1.27
CA TRP A 38 -7.19 -3.30 1.95
C TRP A 38 -7.55 -4.78 2.04
N PHE A 39 -8.14 -5.16 3.18
CA PHE A 39 -8.59 -6.52 3.46
C PHE A 39 -9.98 -6.50 4.11
N SER A 40 -10.82 -7.49 3.80
CA SER A 40 -12.12 -7.67 4.46
C SER A 40 -11.99 -8.14 5.91
N GLU A 41 -10.94 -8.90 6.22
CA GLU A 41 -10.68 -9.50 7.53
C GLU A 41 -9.27 -9.13 8.02
N LEU A 42 -8.98 -9.39 9.30
CA LEU A 42 -7.68 -9.10 9.89
C LEU A 42 -6.58 -9.94 9.19
N PRO A 43 -5.64 -9.31 8.45
CA PRO A 43 -4.72 -10.01 7.55
C PRO A 43 -3.48 -10.52 8.31
N SER A 44 -3.70 -11.42 9.28
CA SER A 44 -2.65 -11.94 10.17
C SER A 44 -1.59 -12.75 9.42
N ALA A 45 -2.01 -13.57 8.45
CA ALA A 45 -1.11 -14.38 7.63
C ALA A 45 -0.23 -13.51 6.73
N PHE A 46 -0.81 -12.51 6.07
CA PHE A 46 -0.08 -11.51 5.29
C PHE A 46 0.93 -10.77 6.15
N SER A 47 0.54 -10.27 7.33
CA SER A 47 1.43 -9.53 8.23
C SER A 47 2.62 -10.37 8.72
N THR A 48 2.38 -11.65 9.00
CA THR A 48 3.43 -12.60 9.38
C THR A 48 4.38 -12.87 8.23
N ARG A 49 3.84 -13.16 7.03
CA ARG A 49 4.65 -13.39 5.82
C ARG A 49 5.46 -12.16 5.43
N TRP A 50 4.85 -10.99 5.51
CA TRP A 50 5.48 -9.69 5.29
C TRP A 50 6.72 -9.53 6.18
N ALA A 51 6.56 -9.68 7.50
CA ALA A 51 7.66 -9.54 8.44
C ALA A 51 8.79 -10.53 8.16
N ALA A 52 8.47 -11.76 7.76
CA ALA A 52 9.46 -12.77 7.41
C ALA A 52 10.24 -12.46 6.12
N VAL A 53 9.57 -11.92 5.09
CA VAL A 53 10.20 -11.67 3.77
C VAL A 53 10.93 -10.32 3.75
N VAL A 54 10.34 -9.29 4.37
CA VAL A 54 10.82 -7.90 4.28
C VAL A 54 11.64 -7.49 5.51
N GLY A 55 11.52 -8.23 6.62
CA GLY A 55 12.32 -8.01 7.83
C GLY A 55 11.82 -6.88 8.75
N TYR A 56 10.57 -6.44 8.58
CA TYR A 56 9.94 -5.48 9.49
C TYR A 56 8.41 -5.66 9.55
N SER A 57 7.81 -5.25 10.67
CA SER A 57 6.36 -5.30 10.87
C SER A 57 5.66 -4.07 10.30
N ILE A 58 4.44 -4.27 9.80
CA ILE A 58 3.55 -3.20 9.32
C ILE A 58 2.39 -3.02 10.28
N LEU A 59 1.88 -1.79 10.36
CA LEU A 59 0.68 -1.49 11.13
C LEU A 59 -0.55 -1.70 10.25
N VAL A 60 -1.40 -2.65 10.65
CA VAL A 60 -2.75 -2.80 10.11
C VAL A 60 -3.72 -2.03 10.98
N ARG A 61 -4.58 -1.23 10.35
CA ARG A 61 -5.60 -0.42 11.01
C ARG A 61 -6.98 -1.00 10.69
N SER A 62 -7.86 -1.03 11.68
CA SER A 62 -9.29 -1.17 11.41
C SER A 62 -9.82 0.18 10.90
N VAL A 63 -10.64 0.13 9.85
CA VAL A 63 -11.17 1.32 9.16
C VAL A 63 -12.68 1.19 9.04
N SER A 64 -13.39 2.29 9.28
CA SER A 64 -14.86 2.32 9.27
C SER A 64 -15.48 2.56 7.89
N SER A 65 -14.66 2.88 6.89
CA SER A 65 -15.11 3.14 5.52
C SER A 65 -14.01 2.80 4.50
N GLY A 66 -14.44 2.37 3.31
CA GLY A 66 -13.57 1.97 2.20
C GLY A 66 -13.91 0.59 1.66
N PRO A 67 -13.05 0.02 0.78
CA PRO A 67 -13.28 -1.27 0.13
C PRO A 67 -13.18 -2.49 1.07
N GLY A 68 -12.67 -2.31 2.30
CA GLY A 68 -12.54 -3.37 3.31
C GLY A 68 -12.58 -2.83 4.74
N SER A 69 -12.50 -3.72 5.72
CA SER A 69 -12.55 -3.38 7.15
C SER A 69 -11.17 -3.16 7.77
N PHE A 70 -10.10 -3.54 7.05
CA PHE A 70 -8.72 -3.39 7.47
C PHE A 70 -7.86 -2.79 6.37
N ALA A 71 -6.94 -1.91 6.73
CA ALA A 71 -6.02 -1.27 5.80
C ALA A 71 -4.59 -1.20 6.36
N ALA A 72 -3.60 -1.44 5.51
CA ALA A 72 -2.18 -1.25 5.80
C ALA A 72 -1.59 -0.20 4.85
N SER A 73 -0.79 0.73 5.39
CA SER A 73 -0.02 1.69 4.59
C SER A 73 1.44 1.26 4.60
N ILE A 74 1.97 0.89 3.44
CA ILE A 74 3.30 0.31 3.31
C ILE A 74 4.16 1.23 2.45
N PRO A 75 5.27 1.78 2.96
CA PRO A 75 6.19 2.58 2.15
C PRO A 75 6.72 1.78 0.95
N CYS A 76 6.62 2.34 -0.25
CA CYS A 76 7.07 1.67 -1.47
C CYS A 76 7.68 2.65 -2.49
N THR A 77 8.46 2.11 -3.42
CA THR A 77 8.84 2.81 -4.65
C THR A 77 7.81 2.53 -5.74
N VAL A 78 7.49 3.56 -6.52
CA VAL A 78 6.65 3.47 -7.72
C VAL A 78 7.55 3.73 -8.92
N PRO A 79 7.49 2.95 -10.02
CA PRO A 79 8.29 3.21 -11.20
C PRO A 79 8.03 4.62 -11.74
N SER A 80 9.12 5.31 -12.14
CA SER A 80 9.08 6.69 -12.64
C SER A 80 8.17 6.90 -13.87
N GLY A 81 7.79 5.84 -14.59
CA GLY A 81 6.84 5.89 -15.71
C GLY A 81 5.37 5.70 -15.34
N GLN A 82 5.05 5.25 -14.12
CA GLN A 82 3.66 5.12 -13.63
C GLN A 82 3.18 6.38 -12.88
N VAL A 83 4.10 7.29 -12.59
CA VAL A 83 3.82 8.55 -11.92
C VAL A 83 3.48 9.60 -12.97
N SER A 84 2.23 9.61 -13.43
CA SER A 84 1.70 10.78 -14.15
C SER A 84 1.26 11.81 -13.11
N LEU A 85 2.19 12.70 -12.74
CA LEU A 85 1.82 13.92 -12.03
C LEU A 85 1.01 14.77 -13.01
N GLY A 86 -0.31 14.62 -12.98
CA GLY A 86 -1.19 15.70 -13.42
C GLY A 86 -0.82 17.00 -12.67
N PRO A 87 -1.33 18.17 -13.11
CA PRO A 87 -1.05 19.43 -12.42
C PRO A 87 -1.31 19.25 -10.91
N ALA A 88 -0.27 19.55 -10.11
CA ALA A 88 -0.22 19.24 -8.69
C ALA A 88 -1.52 19.67 -7.99
N SER A 89 -2.30 18.69 -7.52
CA SER A 89 -3.53 18.93 -6.77
C SER A 89 -3.46 18.16 -5.45
N ARG A 90 -3.64 18.89 -4.35
CA ARG A 90 -3.61 18.33 -3.01
C ARG A 90 -4.82 17.39 -2.85
N GLY A 91 -4.57 16.08 -2.72
CA GLY A 91 -5.61 15.08 -2.49
C GLY A 91 -6.05 14.25 -3.71
N SER A 92 -5.30 14.29 -4.82
CA SER A 92 -5.59 13.43 -5.97
C SER A 92 -5.36 11.96 -5.66
N ARG A 93 -6.45 11.19 -5.59
CA ARG A 93 -6.45 9.73 -5.67
C ARG A 93 -6.36 9.35 -7.15
N VAL A 94 -5.17 9.06 -7.64
CA VAL A 94 -5.00 8.56 -9.01
C VAL A 94 -5.34 7.07 -9.01
N ARG A 95 -6.41 6.70 -9.72
CA ARG A 95 -6.71 5.31 -10.05
C ARG A 95 -6.06 5.02 -11.39
N LEU A 96 -5.06 4.15 -11.41
CA LEU A 96 -4.52 3.63 -12.66
C LEU A 96 -5.48 2.55 -13.18
N GLY A 97 -5.97 2.75 -14.39
CA GLY A 97 -6.76 1.76 -15.14
C GLY A 97 -5.88 0.77 -15.87
#